data_AF-A0A3M0L5E8-F1
#
_entry.id   AF-A0A3M0L5E8-F1
#
_cell.length_a   1.000
_cell.length_b   1.000
_cell.length_c   1.000
_cell.angle_alpha   90.00
_cell.angle_beta   90.00
_cell.angle_gamma   90.00
#
_symmetry.space_group_name_H-M   'P 1'
#
loop_
_entity.id
_entity.type
_entity.pdbx_description
1 polymer ?
#
loop_
_entity_poly.entity_id
_entity_poly.type
_entity_poly.pdbx_seq_one_letter_code
_entity_poly.pdbx_strand_id
1 'polypeptide(L)'
;MQQTQEKTIEQGIQRLREITVAESVFSDDLNTKNPDLVPCTSVMWQKLVRLGPQEYTSALAIMKRDDTGETVLDMAKKLRAYADAMHRPTHARIVAVETCLQKLEDKIEENHNKLREEIRENLKEDFLQISAVQVKVLEPNTDVPQIERKGIPHELSCGDCGENMRWDEKSTADLVRCA
;
A
#
# COMPACT_ATOMS: atom_id res chain seq x y z
N MET A 1 -2.94 8.92 11.96
CA MET A 1 -3.39 10.34 12.01
C MET A 1 -4.69 10.54 12.78
N GLN A 2 -5.67 9.64 12.70
CA GLN A 2 -7.01 9.81 13.29
C GLN A 2 -7.00 9.89 14.83
N GLN A 3 -6.20 9.04 15.49
CA GLN A 3 -6.02 9.08 16.96
C GLN A 3 -5.41 10.40 17.47
N THR A 4 -4.65 11.10 16.63
CA THR A 4 -4.01 12.35 17.04
C THR A 4 -5.05 13.44 17.21
N GLN A 5 -6.00 13.56 16.28
CA GLN A 5 -6.98 14.64 16.26
C GLN A 5 -8.07 14.49 17.34
N GLU A 6 -8.57 13.27 17.58
CA GLU A 6 -9.48 12.99 18.72
C GLU A 6 -8.80 13.31 20.06
N LYS A 7 -7.54 12.88 20.21
CA LYS A 7 -6.73 13.20 21.39
C LYS A 7 -6.53 14.71 21.54
N THR A 8 -6.35 15.45 20.45
CA THR A 8 -6.23 16.91 20.47
C THR A 8 -7.53 17.63 20.86
N ILE A 9 -8.69 17.08 20.50
CA ILE A 9 -9.99 17.69 20.85
C ILE A 9 -10.30 17.50 22.33
N GLU A 10 -10.08 16.29 22.86
CA GLU A 10 -10.24 16.06 24.29
C GLU A 10 -9.23 16.89 25.11
N GLN A 11 -8.01 17.12 24.59
CA GLN A 11 -7.07 18.08 25.17
C GLN A 11 -7.61 19.51 25.14
N GLY A 12 -8.22 19.95 24.04
CA GLY A 12 -8.87 21.27 23.94
C GLY A 12 -10.03 21.42 24.94
N ILE A 13 -10.87 20.40 25.11
CA ILE A 13 -11.95 20.38 26.10
C ILE A 13 -11.37 20.43 27.52
N GLN A 14 -10.30 19.68 27.78
CA GLN A 14 -9.63 19.72 29.07
C GLN A 14 -9.03 21.10 29.38
N ARG A 15 -8.40 21.75 28.38
CA ARG A 15 -7.92 23.13 28.51
C ARG A 15 -9.04 24.13 28.77
N LEU A 16 -10.19 23.96 28.14
CA LEU A 16 -11.35 24.82 28.41
C LEU A 16 -11.77 24.71 29.89
N ARG A 17 -11.83 23.50 30.43
CA ARG A 17 -12.13 23.27 31.86
C ARG A 17 -11.08 23.89 32.78
N GLU A 18 -9.80 23.78 32.44
CA GLU A 18 -8.71 24.42 33.21
C GLU A 18 -8.83 25.95 33.22
N ILE A 19 -9.12 26.55 32.05
CA ILE A 19 -9.37 27.98 31.94
C ILE A 19 -10.58 28.35 32.80
N THR A 20 -11.67 27.59 32.74
CA THR A 20 -12.87 27.83 33.55
C THR A 20 -12.57 27.82 35.05
N VAL A 21 -11.81 26.84 35.53
CA VAL A 21 -11.39 26.79 36.94
C VAL A 21 -10.56 28.02 37.28
N ALA A 22 -9.59 28.38 36.44
CA ALA A 22 -8.76 29.56 36.65
C ALA A 22 -9.58 30.87 36.69
N GLU A 23 -10.52 31.06 35.78
CA GLU A 23 -11.39 32.25 35.79
C GLU A 23 -12.34 32.26 36.99
N SER A 24 -12.84 31.11 37.42
CA SER A 24 -13.79 31.00 38.54
C SER A 24 -13.19 31.38 39.89
N VAL A 25 -11.87 31.20 40.07
CA VAL A 25 -11.12 31.63 41.27
C VAL A 25 -11.14 33.15 41.44
N PHE A 26 -11.29 33.89 40.35
CA PHE A 26 -11.36 35.36 40.36
C PHE A 26 -12.80 35.89 40.32
N SER A 27 -13.81 35.01 40.33
CA SER A 27 -15.22 35.40 40.42
C SER A 27 -15.77 35.10 41.81
N ASP A 28 -16.64 35.98 42.33
CA ASP A 28 -17.28 35.82 43.66
C ASP A 28 -18.24 34.61 43.76
N ASP A 29 -18.43 33.85 42.68
CA ASP A 29 -19.32 32.68 42.60
C ASP A 29 -18.53 31.36 42.73
N LEU A 30 -18.15 31.03 43.98
CA LEU A 30 -17.38 29.83 44.32
C LEU A 30 -18.21 28.53 44.38
N ASN A 31 -19.51 28.57 44.08
CA ASN A 31 -20.43 27.46 44.37
C ASN A 31 -20.48 26.36 43.31
N THR A 32 -19.98 26.59 42.10
CA THR A 32 -19.95 25.55 41.06
C THR A 32 -18.67 24.73 41.14
N LYS A 33 -18.70 23.62 41.91
CA LYS A 33 -17.60 22.62 41.93
C LYS A 33 -17.36 21.96 40.56
N ASN A 34 -18.36 21.99 39.68
CA ASN A 34 -18.27 21.36 38.37
C ASN A 34 -18.03 22.41 37.27
N PRO A 35 -16.84 22.46 36.65
CA PRO A 35 -16.53 23.41 35.58
C PRO A 35 -17.42 23.22 34.34
N ASP A 36 -17.98 22.03 34.12
CA ASP A 36 -18.84 21.75 32.96
C ASP A 36 -20.17 22.50 32.99
N LEU A 37 -20.62 22.95 34.18
CA LEU A 37 -21.88 23.67 34.36
C LEU A 37 -21.73 25.20 34.29
N VAL A 38 -20.48 25.69 34.26
CA VAL A 38 -20.20 27.12 34.24
C VAL A 38 -20.54 27.67 32.84
N PRO A 39 -21.26 28.80 32.74
CA PRO A 39 -21.46 29.48 31.48
C PRO A 39 -20.13 29.84 30.82
N CYS A 40 -19.94 29.43 29.57
CA CYS A 40 -18.72 29.69 28.83
C CYS A 40 -18.69 31.16 28.37
N THR A 41 -17.90 31.98 29.07
CA THR A 41 -17.76 33.40 28.73
C THR A 41 -16.94 33.59 27.44
N SER A 42 -17.11 34.75 26.80
CA SER A 42 -16.32 35.10 25.61
C SER A 42 -14.82 35.18 25.93
N VAL A 43 -14.47 35.59 27.17
CA VAL A 43 -13.10 35.65 27.66
C VAL A 43 -12.49 34.24 27.76
N MET A 44 -13.23 33.28 28.32
CA MET A 44 -12.81 31.87 28.37
C MET A 44 -12.57 31.32 26.96
N TRP A 45 -13.47 31.61 26.02
CA TRP A 45 -13.33 31.17 24.63
C TRP A 45 -12.13 31.78 23.91
N GLN A 46 -11.92 33.09 24.04
CA GLN A 46 -10.75 33.77 23.47
C GLN A 46 -9.44 33.22 24.03
N LYS A 47 -9.41 32.91 25.33
CA LYS A 47 -8.26 32.25 25.97
C LYS A 47 -8.05 30.84 25.41
N LEU A 48 -9.11 30.06 25.19
CA LEU A 48 -9.00 28.75 24.56
C LEU A 48 -8.47 28.83 23.13
N VAL A 49 -8.95 29.78 22.32
CA VAL A 49 -8.46 29.98 20.94
C VAL A 49 -6.96 30.33 20.94
N ARG A 50 -6.50 31.13 21.91
CA ARG A 50 -5.09 31.57 22.01
C ARG A 50 -4.16 30.54 22.65
N LEU A 51 -4.62 29.81 23.65
CA LEU A 51 -3.81 28.90 24.48
C LEU A 51 -4.00 27.42 24.11
N GLY A 52 -5.01 27.13 23.29
CA GLY A 52 -5.32 25.78 22.84
C GLY A 52 -4.32 25.24 21.82
N PRO A 53 -4.38 23.93 21.51
CA PRO A 53 -3.53 23.30 20.51
C PRO A 53 -3.68 23.96 19.14
N GLN A 54 -2.55 24.21 18.47
CA GLN A 54 -2.50 24.96 17.21
C GLN A 54 -3.28 24.28 16.08
N GLU A 55 -3.38 22.95 16.13
CA GLU A 55 -4.09 22.11 15.17
C GLU A 55 -5.61 22.37 15.17
N TYR A 56 -6.15 22.96 16.23
CA TYR A 56 -7.58 23.27 16.36
C TYR A 56 -7.90 24.76 16.50
N THR A 57 -6.90 25.64 16.57
CA THR A 57 -7.10 27.09 16.64
C THR A 57 -8.00 27.63 15.52
N SER A 58 -7.80 27.16 14.28
CA SER A 58 -8.62 27.58 13.13
C SER A 58 -10.07 27.11 13.25
N ALA A 59 -10.30 25.90 13.74
CA ALA A 59 -11.66 25.38 13.95
C ALA A 59 -12.38 26.11 15.09
N LEU A 60 -11.66 26.39 16.19
CA LEU A 60 -12.17 27.18 17.32
C LEU A 60 -12.50 28.61 16.92
N ALA A 61 -11.72 29.22 16.01
CA ALA A 61 -11.98 30.56 15.51
C ALA A 61 -13.25 30.65 14.63
N ILE A 62 -13.61 29.57 13.93
CA ILE A 62 -14.78 29.50 13.04
C ILE A 62 -16.04 29.06 13.80
N MET A 63 -15.89 28.27 14.86
CA MET A 63 -17.01 27.85 15.71
C MET A 63 -17.69 29.07 16.33
N LYS A 64 -18.93 29.34 15.89
CA LYS A 64 -19.77 30.38 16.46
C LYS A 64 -20.22 29.95 17.86
N ARG A 65 -19.94 30.79 18.85
CA ARG A 65 -20.61 30.72 20.16
C ARG A 65 -22.02 31.26 19.98
N ASP A 66 -23.03 30.51 20.40
CA ASP A 66 -24.37 31.07 20.46
C ASP A 66 -24.47 31.89 21.75
N ASP A 67 -24.91 33.14 21.67
CA ASP A 67 -24.93 34.06 22.83
C ASP A 67 -25.96 33.70 23.91
N THR A 68 -26.54 32.51 23.83
CA THR A 68 -27.59 31.95 24.69
C THR A 68 -27.10 31.41 26.04
N GLY A 69 -25.90 31.80 26.51
CA GLY A 69 -25.37 31.36 27.80
C GLY A 69 -24.93 29.89 27.84
N GLU A 70 -24.41 29.39 26.72
CA GLU A 70 -23.92 28.01 26.60
C GLU A 70 -22.91 27.66 27.68
N THR A 71 -23.04 26.48 28.29
CA THR A 71 -22.12 26.00 29.31
C THR A 71 -20.84 25.43 28.70
N VAL A 72 -19.79 25.25 29.51
CA VAL A 72 -18.57 24.53 29.09
C VAL A 72 -18.89 23.15 28.52
N LEU A 73 -19.87 22.44 29.09
CA LEU A 73 -20.33 21.16 28.58
C LEU A 73 -20.93 21.26 27.16
N ASP A 74 -21.72 22.30 26.90
CA ASP A 74 -22.34 22.50 25.60
C ASP A 74 -21.29 22.81 24.54
N MET A 75 -20.29 23.62 24.88
CA MET A 75 -19.13 23.86 24.02
C MET A 75 -18.34 22.58 23.77
N ALA A 76 -18.13 21.74 24.79
CA ALA A 76 -17.47 20.45 24.63
C ALA A 76 -18.24 19.50 23.70
N LYS A 77 -19.58 19.48 23.78
CA LYS A 77 -20.42 18.72 22.84
C LYS A 77 -20.27 19.23 21.41
N LYS A 78 -20.25 20.55 21.20
CA LYS A 78 -20.03 21.15 19.87
C LYS A 78 -18.67 20.78 19.29
N LEU A 79 -17.62 20.80 20.11
CA LEU A 79 -16.27 20.39 19.70
C LEU A 79 -16.22 18.94 19.24
N ARG A 80 -16.85 18.02 19.99
CA ARG A 80 -16.97 16.61 19.58
C ARG A 80 -17.80 16.43 18.32
N ALA A 81 -18.93 17.13 18.20
CA ALA A 81 -19.78 17.06 17.01
C ALA A 81 -19.05 17.53 15.74
N TYR A 82 -18.24 18.59 15.85
CA TYR A 82 -17.39 19.05 14.75
C TYR A 82 -16.30 18.03 14.41
N ALA A 83 -15.66 17.40 15.41
CA ALA A 83 -14.74 16.27 15.20
C ALA A 83 -15.37 15.18 14.36
N ASP A 84 -16.54 14.71 14.80
CA ASP A 84 -17.28 13.61 14.17
C ASP A 84 -17.66 13.97 12.73
N ALA A 85 -18.13 15.20 12.51
CA ALA A 85 -18.50 15.69 11.19
C ALA A 85 -17.31 15.73 10.21
N MET A 86 -16.11 16.09 10.69
CA MET A 86 -14.89 16.08 9.88
C MET A 86 -14.36 14.67 9.61
N HIS A 87 -14.48 13.77 10.58
CA HIS A 87 -13.92 12.43 10.48
C HIS A 87 -14.79 11.46 9.66
N ARG A 88 -16.12 11.53 9.76
CA ARG A 88 -17.02 10.57 9.09
C ARG A 88 -16.82 10.53 7.56
N PRO A 89 -16.78 11.65 6.82
CA PRO A 89 -16.56 11.62 5.37
C PRO A 89 -15.17 11.11 5.01
N THR A 90 -14.14 11.48 5.79
CA THR A 90 -12.77 11.04 5.56
C THR A 90 -12.64 9.53 5.74
N HIS A 91 -13.19 8.98 6.82
CA HIS A 91 -13.20 7.55 7.08
C HIS A 91 -13.97 6.78 5.99
N ALA A 92 -15.14 7.27 5.59
CA ALA A 92 -15.90 6.66 4.49
C ALA A 92 -15.11 6.60 3.18
N ARG A 93 -14.34 7.65 2.86
CA ARG A 93 -13.46 7.67 1.69
C ARG A 93 -12.30 6.68 1.81
N ILE A 94 -11.68 6.57 2.99
CA ILE A 94 -10.63 5.58 3.26
C ILE A 94 -11.16 4.17 3.03
N VAL A 95 -12.29 3.82 3.64
CA VAL A 95 -12.93 2.50 3.49
C VAL A 95 -13.29 2.21 2.02
N ALA A 96 -13.80 3.21 1.29
CA ALA A 96 -14.10 3.05 -0.14
C ALA A 96 -12.84 2.76 -0.96
N VAL A 97 -11.73 3.43 -0.66
CA VAL A 97 -10.42 3.19 -1.30
C VAL A 97 -9.89 1.80 -0.95
N GLU A 98 -9.90 1.42 0.33
CA GLU A 98 -9.48 0.08 0.79
C GLU A 98 -10.27 -1.02 0.08
N THR A 99 -11.59 -0.86 -0.04
CA THR A 99 -12.46 -1.80 -0.76
C THR A 99 -12.12 -1.89 -2.24
N CYS A 100 -11.78 -0.76 -2.88
CA CYS A 100 -11.38 -0.73 -4.28
C CYS A 100 -10.04 -1.42 -4.50
N LEU A 101 -9.08 -1.21 -3.60
CA LEU A 101 -7.78 -1.86 -3.62
C LEU A 101 -7.90 -3.37 -3.47
N GLN A 102 -8.73 -3.84 -2.53
CA GLN A 102 -8.97 -5.29 -2.37
C GLN A 102 -9.51 -5.91 -3.66
N LYS A 103 -10.51 -5.28 -4.30
CA LYS A 103 -11.05 -5.75 -5.58
C LYS A 103 -10.01 -5.76 -6.70
N LEU A 104 -9.05 -4.82 -6.67
CA LEU A 104 -7.97 -4.77 -7.64
C LEU A 104 -6.97 -5.90 -7.40
N GLU A 105 -6.61 -6.17 -6.13
CA GLU A 105 -5.76 -7.29 -5.74
C GLU A 105 -6.36 -8.62 -6.17
N ASP A 106 -7.65 -8.86 -5.89
CA ASP A 106 -8.35 -10.08 -6.29
C ASP A 106 -8.31 -10.29 -7.82
N LYS A 107 -8.49 -9.21 -8.60
CA LYS A 107 -8.41 -9.27 -10.08
C LYS A 107 -7.00 -9.53 -10.58
N ILE A 108 -5.98 -8.99 -9.92
CA ILE A 108 -4.57 -9.26 -10.27
C ILE A 108 -4.26 -10.73 -10.01
N GLU A 109 -4.70 -11.27 -8.87
CA GLU A 109 -4.53 -12.68 -8.52
C GLU A 109 -5.26 -13.59 -9.51
N GLU A 110 -6.50 -13.28 -9.88
CA GLU A 110 -7.27 -14.02 -10.87
C GLU A 110 -6.56 -14.04 -12.24
N ASN A 111 -6.10 -12.88 -12.71
CA ASN A 111 -5.37 -12.77 -13.97
C ASN A 111 -4.04 -13.53 -13.93
N HIS A 112 -3.31 -13.47 -12.81
CA HIS A 112 -2.06 -14.20 -12.64
C HIS A 112 -2.30 -15.72 -12.72
N ASN A 113 -3.36 -16.21 -12.05
CA ASN A 113 -3.73 -17.61 -12.09
C ASN A 113 -4.15 -18.05 -13.50
N LYS A 114 -4.96 -17.26 -14.21
CA LYS A 114 -5.34 -17.55 -15.60
C LYS A 114 -4.12 -17.67 -16.51
N LEU A 115 -3.23 -16.68 -16.48
CA LEU A 115 -2.00 -16.70 -17.28
C LEU A 115 -1.13 -17.92 -16.97
N ARG A 116 -1.02 -18.29 -15.68
CA ARG A 116 -0.27 -19.47 -15.25
C ARG A 116 -0.86 -20.77 -15.81
N GLU A 117 -2.18 -20.90 -15.84
CA GLU A 117 -2.85 -22.08 -16.40
C GLU A 117 -2.75 -22.10 -17.93
N GLU A 118 -2.90 -20.96 -18.61
CA GLU A 118 -2.70 -20.85 -20.06
C GLU A 118 -1.29 -21.28 -20.47
N ILE A 119 -0.25 -20.79 -19.76
CA ILE A 119 1.13 -21.21 -20.01
C ILE A 119 1.29 -22.71 -19.77
N ARG A 120 0.67 -23.28 -18.74
CA ARG A 120 0.74 -24.72 -18.46
C ARG A 120 0.13 -25.54 -19.59
N GLU A 121 -1.05 -25.16 -20.08
CA GLU A 121 -1.72 -25.90 -21.15
C GLU A 121 -0.98 -25.77 -22.48
N ASN A 122 -0.45 -24.58 -22.81
CA ASN A 122 0.39 -24.39 -24.00
C ASN A 122 1.64 -25.28 -23.96
N LEU A 123 2.32 -25.34 -22.81
CA LEU A 123 3.51 -26.21 -22.67
C LEU A 123 3.18 -27.70 -22.79
N LYS A 124 2.01 -28.13 -22.31
CA LYS A 124 1.56 -29.53 -22.48
C LYS A 124 1.30 -29.84 -23.95
N GLU A 125 0.60 -28.95 -24.66
CA GLU A 125 0.30 -29.10 -26.08
C GLU A 125 1.59 -29.13 -26.92
N ASP A 126 2.51 -28.20 -26.67
CA ASP A 126 3.81 -28.15 -27.35
C ASP A 126 4.61 -29.45 -27.13
N PHE A 127 4.62 -29.99 -25.91
CA PHE A 127 5.29 -31.26 -25.61
C PHE A 127 4.68 -32.44 -26.37
N LEU A 128 3.34 -32.50 -26.48
CA LEU A 128 2.63 -33.54 -27.24
C LEU A 128 2.96 -33.45 -28.74
N GLN A 129 2.95 -32.24 -29.30
CA GLN A 129 3.29 -32.03 -30.72
C GLN A 129 4.74 -32.38 -31.04
N ILE A 130 5.69 -31.97 -30.18
CA ILE A 130 7.11 -32.34 -30.33
C ILE A 130 7.28 -33.86 -30.27
N SER A 131 6.60 -34.52 -29.33
CA SER A 131 6.65 -35.99 -29.22
C SER A 131 6.09 -36.67 -30.48
N ALA A 132 4.95 -36.21 -31.01
CA ALA A 132 4.36 -36.74 -32.23
C ALA A 132 5.26 -36.56 -33.47
N VAL A 133 5.99 -35.43 -33.56
CA VAL A 133 6.97 -35.20 -34.63
C VAL A 133 8.18 -36.10 -34.48
N GLN A 134 8.70 -36.30 -33.26
CA GLN A 134 9.81 -37.23 -33.01
C GLN A 134 9.46 -38.67 -33.39
N VAL A 135 8.23 -39.13 -33.12
CA VAL A 135 7.78 -40.47 -33.54
C VAL A 135 7.73 -40.60 -35.08
N LYS A 136 7.25 -39.59 -35.80
CA LYS A 136 7.23 -39.62 -37.29
C LYS A 136 8.63 -39.56 -37.91
N VAL A 137 9.58 -38.90 -37.26
CA VAL A 137 10.99 -38.86 -37.71
C VAL A 137 11.73 -40.17 -37.38
N LEU A 138 11.24 -40.95 -36.41
CA LEU A 138 11.79 -42.25 -36.01
C LEU A 138 11.07 -43.46 -36.62
N GLU A 139 9.94 -43.29 -37.30
CA GLU A 139 9.36 -44.34 -38.15
C GLU A 139 10.30 -44.59 -39.34
N PRO A 140 10.88 -45.79 -39.47
CA PRO A 140 11.83 -46.07 -40.53
C PRO A 140 11.06 -46.20 -41.85
N ASN A 141 11.02 -45.12 -42.64
CA ASN A 141 10.88 -45.27 -44.08
C ASN A 141 12.14 -46.01 -44.55
N THR A 142 12.01 -47.33 -44.64
CA THR A 142 12.97 -48.21 -45.31
C THR A 142 13.11 -47.75 -46.74
N ASP A 143 14.19 -47.00 -47.01
CA ASP A 143 15.05 -47.11 -48.20
C ASP A 143 16.16 -46.07 -48.08
N VAL A 144 17.22 -46.41 -47.33
CA VAL A 144 18.47 -45.65 -47.30
C VAL A 144 19.40 -46.26 -48.36
N PRO A 145 19.76 -45.54 -49.44
CA PRO A 145 20.86 -45.97 -50.31
C PRO A 145 22.14 -45.94 -49.47
N GLN A 146 22.85 -47.06 -49.40
CA GLN A 146 24.14 -47.13 -48.73
C GLN A 146 25.14 -46.20 -49.44
N ILE A 147 25.34 -45.00 -48.89
CA ILE A 147 26.43 -44.12 -49.28
C ILE A 147 27.65 -44.54 -48.48
N GLU A 148 28.61 -45.17 -49.16
CA GLU A 148 29.94 -45.45 -48.65
C GLU A 148 30.52 -44.20 -47.96
N ARG A 149 30.89 -44.36 -46.69
CA ARG A 149 31.63 -43.34 -45.93
C ARG A 149 33.02 -43.15 -46.55
N LYS A 150 33.14 -42.23 -47.49
CA LYS A 150 34.40 -41.49 -47.70
C LYS A 150 34.37 -40.27 -46.80
N GLY A 151 35.20 -40.31 -45.75
CA GLY A 151 35.32 -39.23 -44.78
C GLY A 151 35.67 -37.91 -45.47
N ILE A 152 34.83 -36.90 -45.25
CA ILE A 152 35.15 -35.51 -45.54
C ILE A 152 35.58 -34.90 -44.21
N PRO A 153 36.77 -34.27 -44.10
CA PRO A 153 37.16 -33.59 -42.87
C PRO A 153 36.22 -32.40 -42.63
N HIS A 154 35.54 -32.37 -41.49
CA HIS A 154 34.80 -31.19 -41.06
C HIS A 154 35.78 -30.21 -40.40
N GLU A 155 36.18 -29.17 -41.11
CA GLU A 155 36.80 -27.99 -40.51
C GLU A 155 35.69 -27.08 -39.96
N LEU A 156 35.60 -26.94 -38.64
CA LEU A 156 34.80 -25.92 -37.97
C LEU A 156 35.78 -24.89 -37.39
N SER A 157 35.77 -23.68 -37.96
CA SER A 157 36.59 -22.56 -37.49
C SER A 157 35.93 -21.88 -36.28
N CYS A 158 36.68 -21.73 -35.19
CA CYS A 158 36.32 -20.87 -34.07
C CYS A 158 36.60 -19.41 -34.45
N GLY A 159 35.58 -18.54 -34.37
CA GLY A 159 35.64 -17.16 -34.88
C GLY A 159 36.61 -16.20 -34.17
N ASP A 160 37.26 -16.61 -33.07
CA ASP A 160 38.13 -15.73 -32.25
C ASP A 160 39.59 -16.21 -32.11
N CYS A 161 39.98 -17.33 -32.72
CA CYS A 161 41.38 -17.75 -32.76
C CYS A 161 41.72 -18.28 -34.17
N GLY A 162 42.43 -17.47 -34.95
CA GLY A 162 42.80 -17.77 -36.34
C GLY A 162 43.85 -18.88 -36.52
N GLU A 163 43.75 -19.99 -35.79
CA GLU A 163 44.54 -21.20 -36.00
C GLU A 163 43.64 -22.44 -36.03
N ASN A 164 43.92 -23.32 -37.00
CA ASN A 164 43.09 -24.45 -37.35
C ASN A 164 43.41 -25.64 -36.42
N MET A 165 42.58 -25.91 -35.43
CA MET A 165 42.76 -27.07 -34.54
C MET A 165 42.07 -28.32 -35.11
N ARG A 166 42.87 -29.33 -35.39
CA ARG A 166 42.43 -30.67 -35.78
C ARG A 166 42.07 -31.46 -34.51
N TRP A 167 40.80 -31.80 -34.35
CA TRP A 167 40.32 -32.63 -33.25
C TRP A 167 40.53 -34.11 -33.60
N ASP A 168 41.46 -34.78 -32.92
CA ASP A 168 41.50 -36.25 -32.86
C ASP A 168 40.74 -36.69 -31.59
N GLU A 169 39.89 -37.72 -31.70
CA GLU A 169 38.89 -38.23 -30.74
C GLU A 169 39.40 -38.69 -29.35
N LYS A 170 40.61 -38.31 -28.92
CA LYS A 170 41.20 -38.68 -27.63
C LYS A 170 41.83 -37.50 -26.91
N SER A 171 41.01 -36.69 -26.22
CA SER A 171 41.40 -36.09 -24.94
C SER A 171 40.18 -35.42 -24.29
N THR A 172 39.57 -36.07 -23.30
CA THR A 172 38.57 -35.46 -22.40
C THR A 172 39.22 -34.67 -21.26
N ALA A 173 40.50 -34.28 -21.38
CA ALA A 173 41.27 -33.73 -20.25
C ALA A 173 41.53 -32.21 -20.29
N ASP A 174 41.20 -31.46 -21.35
CA ASP A 174 41.56 -30.04 -21.43
C ASP A 174 40.37 -29.09 -21.65
N LEU A 175 39.29 -29.26 -20.87
CA LEU A 175 38.21 -28.27 -20.79
C LEU A 175 38.46 -27.21 -19.70
N VAL A 176 39.56 -26.48 -19.83
CA VAL A 176 39.71 -25.15 -19.18
C VAL A 176 40.39 -24.19 -20.14
N ARG A 177 39.59 -23.59 -21.03
CA ARG A 177 39.72 -22.20 -21.46
C ARG A 177 38.59 -21.85 -22.41
N CYS A 178 37.62 -21.11 -21.89
CA CYS A 178 36.88 -20.03 -22.56
C CYS A 178 35.85 -19.54 -21.53
N ALA A 179 36.29 -18.63 -20.66
CA ALA A 179 35.40 -17.69 -19.97
C ALA A 179 35.46 -16.37 -20.73
#